data_AF-F6HAW0-F1
#
_entry.id   AF-F6HAW0-F1
#
_cell.length_a   1.000
_cell.length_b   1.000
_cell.length_c   1.000
_cell.angle_alpha   90.00
_cell.angle_beta   90.00
_cell.angle_gamma   90.00
#
_symmetry.space_group_name_H-M   'P 1'
#
loop_
_entity.id
_entity.type
_entity.pdbx_description
1 polymer ?
#
loop_
_entity_poly.entity_id
_entity_poly.type
_entity_poly.pdbx_seq_one_letter_code
_entity_poly.pdbx_strand_id
1 'polypeptide(L)'
;MAIKLVAILLVGVLAGALPAFVLAQNCRCDAGLCCSQYGYCGTGNDFCGTGCQAGPCYSSGGSVSVSDVVTEDFFNGIISQAAGSCAGKNFYSRNAFLNAASSYPQFGQDGSADDSKREIAAFFAHVAHETGHFCYIEEIDGASKDYCDESNTQYPCVAGKGYYGRGPLQISWNYNYGPAGQNLMHVKWYCRSNSFSCLICHLFLSIGSDFLSKTICLLTVFFSLLLGDESLGETVANVLTSLPFIALGIQAPRKNLNCKLYANSLIGVGIASGLYHSSRGKLRKYLRWADYTMIATATVVNMVSKLVAILIVGVLAGALPWPVLAQNYSCNAGLCCSQFGFCGTGVRYCGDGCQAGPCYSPPSGGGDGGCISVEDVVTEDFFDGIINQVDASCTGKNFYTRRAFLDALNSYPEFGQGGYANDSKREIAAFFAHATHETGCFCYIEEIDGPSKNYCVEDTRYPCVPGKGYYGRGPLQITWNFNYGPAGESIGFNGSNNPEIVANDPVISFKTAFWFWMKNVHDIVNRGFSATIHAINGAECNGGNRDAVSARVEYYEDYCNQLGVFPGDNLPC
;
A
#
# COMPACT_ATOMS: atom_id res chain seq x y z
N MET A 1 -37.47 -9.01 -37.99
CA MET A 1 -37.27 -7.55 -38.24
C MET A 1 -36.32 -6.90 -37.24
N ALA A 2 -36.47 -7.12 -35.93
CA ALA A 2 -35.60 -6.51 -34.90
C ALA A 2 -34.10 -6.81 -35.06
N ILE A 3 -33.71 -8.03 -35.44
CA ILE A 3 -32.29 -8.40 -35.63
C ILE A 3 -31.66 -7.67 -36.83
N LYS A 4 -32.42 -7.42 -37.90
CA LYS A 4 -31.95 -6.64 -39.06
C LYS A 4 -31.83 -5.15 -38.74
N LEU A 5 -32.71 -4.62 -37.87
CA LEU A 5 -32.62 -3.23 -37.41
C LEU A 5 -31.40 -2.99 -36.52
N VAL A 6 -31.10 -3.96 -35.63
CA VAL A 6 -29.94 -3.92 -34.73
C VAL A 6 -28.62 -4.03 -35.52
N ALA A 7 -28.56 -4.88 -36.55
CA ALA A 7 -27.39 -4.97 -37.41
C ALA A 7 -27.14 -3.69 -38.23
N ILE A 8 -28.20 -3.03 -38.73
CA ILE A 8 -28.09 -1.75 -39.47
C ILE A 8 -27.68 -0.61 -38.54
N LEU A 9 -28.19 -0.57 -37.30
CA LEU A 9 -27.77 0.38 -36.27
C LEU A 9 -26.31 0.15 -35.84
N LEU A 10 -25.87 -1.09 -35.68
CA LEU A 10 -24.47 -1.43 -35.37
C LEU A 10 -23.51 -1.04 -36.49
N VAL A 11 -23.86 -1.28 -37.75
CA VAL A 11 -23.05 -0.87 -38.91
C VAL A 11 -23.03 0.66 -39.06
N GLY A 12 -24.15 1.35 -38.77
CA GLY A 12 -24.21 2.81 -38.75
C GLY A 12 -23.37 3.44 -37.63
N VAL A 13 -23.34 2.82 -36.45
CA VAL A 13 -22.50 3.25 -35.31
C VAL A 13 -21.02 2.94 -35.56
N LEU A 14 -20.68 1.81 -36.19
CA LEU A 14 -19.31 1.47 -36.58
C LEU A 14 -18.79 2.34 -37.73
N ALA A 15 -19.64 2.78 -38.66
CA ALA A 15 -19.27 3.70 -39.74
C ALA A 15 -19.18 5.17 -39.28
N GLY A 16 -19.96 5.57 -38.27
CA GLY A 16 -19.88 6.89 -37.61
C GLY A 16 -18.74 7.00 -36.59
N ALA A 17 -18.17 5.86 -36.17
CA ALA A 17 -16.99 5.75 -35.33
C ALA A 17 -15.71 5.54 -36.15
N LEU A 18 -15.61 6.14 -37.34
CA LEU A 18 -14.28 6.46 -37.85
C LEU A 18 -13.69 7.45 -36.83
N PRO A 19 -12.54 7.15 -36.20
CA PRO A 19 -11.90 8.13 -35.36
C PRO A 19 -11.68 9.35 -36.26
N ALA A 20 -12.29 10.48 -35.89
CA ALA A 20 -11.81 11.75 -36.38
C ALA A 20 -10.31 11.71 -36.10
N PHE A 21 -9.51 11.66 -37.18
CA PHE A 21 -8.07 11.74 -37.08
C PHE A 21 -7.79 12.94 -36.20
N VAL A 22 -7.40 12.66 -34.96
CA VAL A 22 -6.80 13.66 -34.09
C VAL A 22 -5.57 14.06 -34.88
N LEU A 23 -5.61 15.25 -35.48
CA LEU A 23 -4.44 15.84 -36.08
C LEU A 23 -3.47 16.02 -34.94
N ALA A 24 -2.54 15.06 -34.80
CA ALA A 24 -1.37 15.20 -33.98
C ALA A 24 -0.75 16.55 -34.31
N GLN A 25 -0.43 17.34 -33.29
CA GLN A 25 0.40 18.51 -33.49
C GLN A 25 1.69 17.98 -34.13
N ASN A 26 1.98 18.42 -35.36
CA ASN A 26 3.22 18.07 -36.06
C ASN A 26 4.38 18.27 -35.06
N CYS A 27 5.18 17.24 -34.80
CA CYS A 27 6.26 17.22 -33.79
C CYS A 27 7.27 18.37 -33.96
N ARG A 28 6.90 19.57 -33.52
CA ARG A 28 7.71 20.79 -33.48
C ARG A 28 7.85 21.23 -32.04
N CYS A 29 8.39 20.33 -31.23
CA CYS A 29 8.66 20.61 -29.83
C CYS A 29 9.85 21.57 -29.70
N ASP A 30 9.79 22.47 -28.70
CA ASP A 30 10.90 23.35 -28.36
C ASP A 30 12.16 22.54 -27.96
N ALA A 31 13.33 23.17 -28.07
CA ALA A 31 14.61 22.51 -27.82
C ALA A 31 14.67 21.92 -26.40
N GLY A 32 14.90 20.61 -26.30
CA GLY A 32 14.95 19.86 -25.03
C GLY A 32 13.66 19.13 -24.65
N LEU A 33 12.57 19.31 -25.41
CA LEU A 33 11.30 18.61 -25.19
C LEU A 33 11.14 17.40 -26.12
N CYS A 34 10.51 16.34 -25.62
CA CYS A 34 10.19 15.11 -26.33
C CYS A 34 8.78 15.14 -26.90
N CYS A 35 8.59 14.60 -28.10
CA CYS A 35 7.30 14.38 -28.74
C CYS A 35 6.81 12.98 -28.38
N SER A 36 5.73 12.85 -27.62
CA SER A 36 5.16 11.56 -27.21
C SER A 36 4.62 10.75 -28.39
N GLN A 37 4.29 9.48 -28.16
CA GLN A 37 3.62 8.62 -29.14
C GLN A 37 2.25 9.12 -29.62
N TYR A 38 1.70 10.12 -28.92
CA TYR A 38 0.43 10.75 -29.23
C TYR A 38 0.61 12.16 -29.84
N GLY A 39 1.85 12.59 -30.10
CA GLY A 39 2.15 13.87 -30.75
C GLY A 39 2.16 15.08 -29.81
N TYR A 40 2.44 14.89 -28.52
CA TYR A 40 2.50 15.98 -27.52
C TYR A 40 3.92 16.25 -27.05
N CYS A 41 4.26 17.52 -26.81
CA CYS A 41 5.59 17.93 -26.39
C CYS A 41 5.69 18.03 -24.86
N GLY A 42 6.75 17.45 -24.27
CA GLY A 42 7.00 17.54 -22.83
C GLY A 42 8.29 16.84 -22.41
N THR A 43 8.55 16.83 -21.10
CA THR A 43 9.67 16.10 -20.47
C THR A 43 9.13 14.98 -19.59
N GLY A 44 9.94 13.97 -19.26
CA GLY A 44 9.49 12.84 -18.44
C GLY A 44 8.94 11.68 -19.26
N ASN A 45 8.63 10.56 -18.60
CA ASN A 45 8.39 9.28 -19.27
C ASN A 45 7.15 9.28 -20.18
N ASP A 46 6.14 10.09 -19.90
CA ASP A 46 4.93 10.16 -20.72
C ASP A 46 5.18 10.80 -22.10
N PHE A 47 6.25 11.59 -22.22
CA PHE A 47 6.62 12.32 -23.44
C PHE A 47 7.88 11.78 -24.08
N CYS A 48 8.89 11.50 -23.25
CA CYS A 48 10.19 11.00 -23.67
C CYS A 48 10.26 9.47 -23.68
N GLY A 49 9.35 8.76 -23.03
CA GLY A 49 9.39 7.30 -22.89
C GLY A 49 8.86 6.54 -24.11
N THR A 50 8.16 5.43 -23.84
CA THR A 50 7.73 4.47 -24.87
C THR A 50 6.91 5.14 -25.99
N GLY A 51 7.41 4.99 -27.22
CA GLY A 51 6.78 5.50 -28.43
C GLY A 51 7.04 6.99 -28.72
N CYS A 52 7.98 7.63 -28.01
CA CYS A 52 8.44 8.97 -28.33
C CYS A 52 8.88 9.09 -29.81
N GLN A 53 8.35 10.10 -30.49
CA GLN A 53 8.44 10.33 -31.94
C GLN A 53 9.57 11.29 -32.34
N ALA A 54 9.98 12.23 -31.46
CA ALA A 54 11.02 13.24 -31.71
C ALA A 54 11.53 13.89 -30.41
N GLY A 55 12.66 14.59 -30.41
CA GLY A 55 13.27 15.19 -29.21
C GLY A 55 14.23 14.24 -28.48
N PRO A 56 14.66 14.53 -27.23
CA PRO A 56 15.56 13.66 -26.46
C PRO A 56 14.81 12.44 -25.90
N CYS A 57 14.14 11.69 -26.78
CA CYS A 57 13.44 10.46 -26.44
C CYS A 57 14.36 9.55 -25.64
N TYR A 58 13.85 9.05 -24.52
CA TYR A 58 14.40 7.90 -23.82
C TYR A 58 14.39 6.78 -24.84
N SER A 59 15.57 6.45 -25.35
CA SER A 59 15.78 5.27 -26.17
C SER A 59 15.06 4.13 -25.48
N SER A 60 14.03 3.58 -26.12
CA SER A 60 13.18 2.50 -25.60
C SER A 60 14.01 1.48 -24.82
N GLY A 61 13.95 1.52 -23.48
CA GLY A 61 14.83 0.73 -22.60
C GLY A 61 14.94 1.32 -21.19
N GLY A 62 13.81 1.40 -20.47
CA GLY A 62 13.72 2.08 -19.17
C GLY A 62 13.89 1.20 -17.92
N SER A 63 14.01 -0.11 -18.07
CA SER A 63 14.57 -0.99 -17.04
C SER A 63 15.90 -1.53 -17.55
N VAL A 64 16.91 -1.60 -16.68
CA VAL A 64 18.15 -2.30 -17.03
C VAL A 64 17.89 -3.79 -16.90
N SER A 65 18.37 -4.59 -17.85
CA SER A 65 18.31 -6.04 -17.65
C SER A 65 19.20 -6.40 -16.47
N VAL A 66 18.70 -7.24 -15.55
CA VAL A 66 19.51 -7.79 -14.44
C VAL A 66 20.78 -8.46 -14.97
N SER A 67 20.72 -9.06 -16.17
CA SER A 67 21.89 -9.64 -16.84
C SER A 67 22.95 -8.62 -17.21
N ASP A 68 22.55 -7.38 -17.50
CA ASP A 68 23.42 -6.33 -18.01
C ASP A 68 24.06 -5.55 -16.86
N VAL A 69 23.39 -5.49 -15.71
CA VAL A 69 23.93 -4.93 -14.46
C VAL A 69 24.85 -5.94 -13.77
N VAL A 70 24.38 -7.17 -13.58
CA VAL A 70 25.15 -8.24 -12.97
C VAL A 70 25.98 -8.87 -14.06
N THR A 71 27.07 -8.24 -14.44
CA THR A 71 28.03 -8.78 -15.41
C THR A 71 28.87 -9.91 -14.79
N GLU A 72 29.57 -10.66 -15.64
CA GLU A 72 30.54 -11.67 -15.18
C GLU A 72 31.62 -11.02 -14.31
N ASP A 73 32.11 -9.84 -14.69
CA ASP A 73 33.13 -9.09 -13.95
C ASP A 73 32.60 -8.59 -12.60
N PHE A 74 31.37 -8.08 -12.55
CA PHE A 74 30.74 -7.66 -11.29
C PHE A 74 30.61 -8.83 -10.32
N PHE A 75 30.04 -9.95 -10.77
CA PHE A 75 29.86 -11.14 -9.94
C PHE A 75 31.21 -11.72 -9.49
N ASN A 76 32.19 -11.79 -10.41
CA ASN A 76 33.53 -12.26 -10.10
C ASN A 76 34.30 -11.31 -9.17
N GLY A 77 34.04 -10.01 -9.24
CA GLY A 77 34.59 -9.01 -8.33
C GLY A 77 34.15 -9.21 -6.88
N ILE A 78 32.95 -9.75 -6.66
CA ILE A 78 32.48 -10.11 -5.31
C ILE A 78 33.13 -11.43 -4.87
N ILE A 79 32.97 -12.50 -5.66
CA ILE A 79 33.39 -13.85 -5.27
C ILE A 79 34.93 -14.00 -5.16
N SER A 80 35.70 -13.16 -5.86
CA SER A 80 37.16 -13.18 -5.78
C SER A 80 37.70 -12.69 -4.43
N GLN A 81 36.91 -11.95 -3.65
CA GLN A 81 37.27 -11.51 -2.30
C GLN A 81 37.29 -12.67 -1.29
N ALA A 82 36.53 -13.75 -1.54
CA ALA A 82 36.56 -14.95 -0.72
C ALA A 82 37.84 -15.78 -0.96
N ALA A 83 38.27 -16.55 0.04
CA ALA A 83 39.41 -17.45 -0.10
C ALA A 83 39.18 -18.52 -1.19
N GLY A 84 40.25 -18.95 -1.88
CA GLY A 84 40.16 -19.98 -2.92
C GLY A 84 39.60 -21.33 -2.45
N SER A 85 39.72 -21.62 -1.15
CA SER A 85 39.22 -22.85 -0.52
C SER A 85 37.74 -22.81 -0.12
N CYS A 86 37.05 -21.68 -0.31
CA CYS A 86 35.66 -21.52 0.10
C CYS A 86 34.72 -22.43 -0.71
N ALA A 87 33.85 -23.17 0.00
CA ALA A 87 32.90 -24.09 -0.62
C ALA A 87 31.93 -23.39 -1.59
N GLY A 88 31.51 -22.16 -1.26
CA GLY A 88 30.58 -21.40 -2.09
C GLY A 88 31.13 -20.98 -3.46
N LYS A 89 32.46 -20.98 -3.66
CA LYS A 89 33.07 -20.69 -4.99
C LYS A 89 32.70 -21.70 -6.07
N ASN A 90 32.46 -22.96 -5.68
CA ASN A 90 32.05 -24.01 -6.61
C ASN A 90 30.52 -24.20 -6.66
N PHE A 91 29.77 -23.48 -5.82
CA PHE A 91 28.33 -23.62 -5.67
C PHE A 91 27.58 -22.44 -6.30
N TYR A 92 28.00 -21.21 -6.01
CA TYR A 92 27.37 -20.00 -6.54
C TYR A 92 27.97 -19.63 -7.90
N SER A 93 27.11 -19.39 -8.88
CA SER A 93 27.50 -18.88 -10.19
C SER A 93 26.54 -17.80 -10.65
N ARG A 94 27.04 -16.87 -11.48
CA ARG A 94 26.21 -15.86 -12.12
C ARG A 94 25.02 -16.47 -12.87
N ASN A 95 25.23 -17.57 -13.58
CA ASN A 95 24.16 -18.27 -14.28
C ASN A 95 23.09 -18.82 -13.32
N ALA A 96 23.50 -19.39 -12.19
CA ALA A 96 22.55 -19.84 -11.17
C ALA A 96 21.73 -18.66 -10.60
N PHE A 97 22.38 -17.52 -10.37
CA PHE A 97 21.70 -16.29 -9.97
C PHE A 97 20.71 -15.79 -11.03
N LEU A 98 21.10 -15.68 -12.30
CA LEU A 98 20.20 -15.20 -13.37
C LEU A 98 19.01 -16.14 -13.58
N ASN A 99 19.21 -17.46 -13.50
CA ASN A 99 18.12 -18.44 -13.55
C ASN A 99 17.16 -18.31 -12.36
N ALA A 100 17.67 -17.95 -11.17
CA ALA A 100 16.83 -17.68 -10.01
C ALA A 100 16.07 -16.36 -10.18
N ALA A 101 16.76 -15.29 -10.59
CA ALA A 101 16.18 -13.96 -10.82
C ALA A 101 15.06 -13.98 -11.87
N SER A 102 15.16 -14.80 -12.92
CA SER A 102 14.09 -14.92 -13.92
C SER A 102 12.77 -15.47 -13.36
N SER A 103 12.80 -16.10 -12.18
CA SER A 103 11.60 -16.55 -11.46
C SER A 103 10.89 -15.41 -10.71
N TYR A 104 11.55 -14.27 -10.58
CA TYR A 104 11.08 -13.08 -9.86
C TYR A 104 11.18 -11.86 -10.80
N PRO A 105 10.27 -11.74 -11.79
CA PRO A 105 10.38 -10.75 -12.86
C PRO A 105 10.26 -9.29 -12.40
N GLN A 106 9.95 -9.02 -11.12
CA GLN A 106 9.95 -7.68 -10.54
C GLN A 106 11.32 -7.29 -9.95
N PHE A 107 12.18 -8.26 -9.64
CA PHE A 107 13.48 -8.01 -9.05
C PHE A 107 14.38 -7.23 -10.01
N GLY A 108 14.84 -6.04 -9.60
CA GLY A 108 15.63 -5.13 -10.42
C GLY A 108 14.85 -4.56 -11.60
N GLN A 109 13.52 -4.46 -11.50
CA GLN A 109 12.64 -3.90 -12.53
C GLN A 109 11.73 -2.78 -12.00
N ASP A 110 11.84 -2.44 -10.71
CA ASP A 110 11.05 -1.39 -10.09
C ASP A 110 11.73 -0.01 -10.27
N GLY A 111 10.92 1.00 -10.61
CA GLY A 111 11.36 2.38 -10.75
C GLY A 111 12.21 2.68 -12.00
N SER A 112 13.22 3.52 -11.83
CA SER A 112 14.17 3.89 -12.88
C SER A 112 15.29 2.86 -13.06
N ALA A 113 16.06 2.98 -14.15
CA ALA A 113 17.29 2.21 -14.33
C ALA A 113 18.27 2.32 -13.14
N ASP A 114 18.28 3.45 -12.43
CA ASP A 114 19.14 3.63 -11.26
C ASP A 114 18.54 3.01 -9.99
N ASP A 115 17.20 2.96 -9.86
CA ASP A 115 16.52 2.18 -8.81
C ASP A 115 16.80 0.70 -8.96
N SER A 116 16.66 0.19 -10.19
CA SER A 116 16.98 -1.20 -10.53
C SER A 116 18.44 -1.55 -10.19
N LYS A 117 19.40 -0.66 -10.48
CA LYS A 117 20.81 -0.85 -10.07
C LYS A 117 20.98 -0.80 -8.54
N ARG A 118 20.26 0.08 -7.84
CA ARG A 118 20.31 0.21 -6.38
C ARG A 118 19.79 -1.06 -5.69
N GLU A 119 18.67 -1.61 -6.14
CA GLU A 119 18.12 -2.86 -5.61
C GLU A 119 19.10 -4.03 -5.80
N ILE A 120 19.64 -4.18 -7.02
CA ILE A 120 20.64 -5.21 -7.32
C ILE A 120 21.89 -5.04 -6.44
N ALA A 121 22.39 -3.81 -6.30
CA ALA A 121 23.53 -3.52 -5.45
C ALA A 121 23.26 -3.83 -3.98
N ALA A 122 22.09 -3.44 -3.46
CA ALA A 122 21.68 -3.71 -2.08
C ALA A 122 21.57 -5.22 -1.80
N PHE A 123 21.00 -5.99 -2.74
CA PHE A 123 20.92 -7.44 -2.66
C PHE A 123 22.32 -8.06 -2.54
N PHE A 124 23.23 -7.73 -3.46
CA PHE A 124 24.59 -8.28 -3.43
C PHE A 124 25.42 -7.81 -2.23
N ALA A 125 25.17 -6.62 -1.69
CA ALA A 125 25.83 -6.13 -0.48
C ALA A 125 25.46 -6.98 0.75
N HIS A 126 24.16 -7.26 0.95
CA HIS A 126 23.70 -8.13 2.03
C HIS A 126 24.20 -9.56 1.83
N VAL A 127 24.09 -10.10 0.62
CA VAL A 127 24.60 -11.45 0.33
C VAL A 127 26.10 -11.57 0.61
N ALA A 128 26.89 -10.57 0.22
CA ALA A 128 28.33 -10.56 0.50
C ALA A 128 28.61 -10.51 2.01
N HIS A 129 27.84 -9.74 2.78
CA HIS A 129 27.95 -9.69 4.24
C HIS A 129 27.61 -11.05 4.87
N GLU A 130 26.43 -11.59 4.55
CA GLU A 130 25.88 -12.81 5.15
C GLU A 130 26.72 -14.06 4.84
N THR A 131 27.34 -14.13 3.66
CA THR A 131 28.07 -15.33 3.21
C THR A 131 29.59 -15.18 3.23
N GLY A 132 30.11 -14.01 3.63
CA GLY A 132 31.53 -13.70 3.50
C GLY A 132 31.98 -13.73 2.03
N HIS A 133 31.32 -12.94 1.18
CA HIS A 133 31.55 -12.86 -0.26
C HIS A 133 31.34 -14.19 -1.01
N PHE A 134 30.21 -14.85 -0.76
CA PHE A 134 29.86 -16.19 -1.27
C PHE A 134 30.80 -17.31 -0.79
N CYS A 135 31.45 -17.15 0.37
CA CYS A 135 32.30 -18.21 0.91
C CYS A 135 31.47 -19.37 1.49
N TYR A 136 30.45 -19.04 2.26
CA TYR A 136 29.62 -19.98 3.01
C TYR A 136 28.28 -20.26 2.31
N ILE A 137 27.96 -21.55 2.14
CA ILE A 137 26.65 -22.02 1.61
C ILE A 137 25.65 -22.30 2.74
N GLU A 138 26.16 -22.56 3.93
CA GLU A 138 25.44 -22.79 5.17
C GLU A 138 26.13 -21.97 6.27
N GLU A 139 25.38 -21.63 7.31
CA GLU A 139 25.90 -20.95 8.49
C GLU A 139 27.08 -21.72 9.12
N ILE A 140 28.04 -20.98 9.68
CA ILE A 140 29.17 -21.56 10.43
C ILE A 140 28.63 -22.37 11.61
N ASP A 141 29.11 -23.62 11.72
CA ASP A 141 28.64 -24.62 12.68
C ASP A 141 27.15 -24.98 12.54
N GLY A 142 26.51 -24.66 11.41
CA GLY A 142 25.07 -24.84 11.20
C GLY A 142 24.58 -26.26 11.49
N ALA A 143 25.33 -27.29 11.08
CA ALA A 143 24.98 -28.69 11.36
C ALA A 143 24.90 -29.07 12.85
N SER A 144 25.47 -28.24 13.73
CA SER A 144 25.36 -28.37 15.20
C SER A 144 24.21 -27.56 15.79
N LYS A 145 23.54 -26.72 14.99
CA LYS A 145 22.42 -25.86 15.38
C LYS A 145 21.10 -26.44 14.89
N ASP A 146 20.10 -26.42 15.77
CA ASP A 146 18.74 -26.81 15.42
C ASP A 146 17.77 -25.68 15.75
N TYR A 147 17.53 -24.81 14.76
CA TYR A 147 16.54 -23.75 14.87
C TYR A 147 15.15 -24.29 14.53
N CYS A 148 14.66 -25.23 15.32
CA CYS A 148 13.30 -25.72 15.15
C CYS A 148 12.38 -25.22 16.25
N ASP A 149 11.33 -24.52 15.84
CA ASP A 149 10.21 -24.20 16.72
C ASP A 149 9.23 -25.38 16.71
N GLU A 150 9.34 -26.22 17.74
CA GLU A 150 8.48 -27.40 17.96
C GLU A 150 7.01 -27.04 18.20
N SER A 151 6.71 -25.77 18.53
CA SER A 151 5.34 -25.29 18.71
C SER A 151 4.66 -24.92 17.39
N ASN A 152 5.42 -24.82 16.30
CA ASN A 152 4.88 -24.45 14.99
C ASN A 152 4.16 -25.62 14.33
N THR A 153 2.83 -25.58 14.34
CA THR A 153 1.97 -26.61 13.75
C THR A 153 1.78 -26.48 12.25
N GLN A 154 2.03 -25.31 11.67
CA GLN A 154 1.90 -25.06 10.23
C GLN A 154 3.08 -25.63 9.44
N TYR A 155 4.29 -25.54 10.02
CA TYR A 155 5.54 -26.05 9.45
C TYR A 155 6.29 -26.88 10.49
N PRO A 156 5.79 -28.08 10.82
CA PRO A 156 6.34 -28.88 11.91
C PRO A 156 7.78 -29.34 11.64
N CYS A 157 8.52 -29.51 12.72
CA CYS A 157 9.87 -30.05 12.74
C CYS A 157 9.89 -31.48 12.18
N VAL A 158 10.76 -31.73 11.20
CA VAL A 158 10.95 -33.07 10.63
C VAL A 158 12.11 -33.75 11.34
N ALA A 159 11.83 -34.92 11.92
CA ALA A 159 12.84 -35.69 12.64
C ALA A 159 14.12 -35.92 11.81
N GLY A 160 15.27 -35.59 12.40
CA GLY A 160 16.59 -35.72 11.76
C GLY A 160 16.91 -34.64 10.71
N LYS A 161 16.15 -33.54 10.67
CA LYS A 161 16.44 -32.37 9.82
C LYS A 161 16.78 -31.16 10.69
N GLY A 162 17.83 -30.44 10.30
CA GLY A 162 18.24 -29.18 10.95
C GLY A 162 17.87 -27.96 10.10
N TYR A 163 17.37 -26.93 10.77
CA TYR A 163 16.83 -25.69 10.18
C TYR A 163 17.75 -24.47 10.39
N TYR A 164 19.06 -24.68 10.35
CA TYR A 164 20.08 -23.63 10.40
C TYR A 164 20.20 -22.83 9.10
N GLY A 165 20.96 -21.73 9.13
CA GLY A 165 21.11 -20.83 7.99
C GLY A 165 21.61 -21.54 6.73
N ARG A 166 20.94 -21.32 5.59
CA ARG A 166 21.43 -21.73 4.26
C ARG A 166 21.13 -20.68 3.20
N GLY A 167 21.96 -20.65 2.16
CA GLY A 167 21.77 -19.81 0.97
C GLY A 167 22.42 -18.43 1.06
N PRO A 168 22.23 -17.60 0.01
CA PRO A 168 22.90 -16.29 -0.09
C PRO A 168 22.35 -15.25 0.88
N LEU A 169 21.07 -15.37 1.26
CA LEU A 169 20.47 -14.75 2.44
C LEU A 169 20.02 -15.90 3.33
N GLN A 170 20.62 -16.01 4.51
CA GLN A 170 20.55 -17.20 5.34
C GLN A 170 19.11 -17.43 5.83
N ILE A 171 18.44 -18.45 5.28
CA ILE A 171 17.14 -18.88 5.80
C ILE A 171 17.36 -19.81 6.99
N SER A 172 16.82 -19.43 8.13
CA SER A 172 16.82 -20.19 9.39
C SER A 172 15.40 -20.36 9.88
N TRP A 173 15.13 -21.38 10.68
CA TRP A 173 13.82 -21.73 11.25
C TRP A 173 12.85 -22.47 10.32
N ASN A 174 12.20 -23.50 10.86
CA ASN A 174 11.18 -24.31 10.18
C ASN A 174 10.06 -23.46 9.55
N TYR A 175 9.64 -22.38 10.20
CA TYR A 175 8.63 -21.46 9.68
C TYR A 175 9.08 -20.54 8.55
N ASN A 176 10.38 -20.44 8.25
CA ASN A 176 10.89 -19.78 7.05
C ASN A 176 11.17 -20.78 5.94
N TYR A 177 11.73 -21.95 6.28
CA TYR A 177 11.97 -23.05 5.34
C TYR A 177 10.68 -23.55 4.68
N GLY A 178 9.60 -23.65 5.44
CA GLY A 178 8.31 -24.14 4.98
C GLY A 178 7.69 -23.30 3.85
N PRO A 179 7.40 -22.00 4.08
CA PRO A 179 6.90 -21.09 3.04
C PRO A 179 7.86 -20.94 1.86
N ALA A 180 9.18 -20.89 2.10
CA ALA A 180 10.16 -20.82 1.02
C ALA A 180 10.08 -22.04 0.10
N GLY A 181 9.98 -23.25 0.68
CA GLY A 181 9.80 -24.49 -0.06
C GLY A 181 8.50 -24.52 -0.86
N GLN A 182 7.39 -24.04 -0.28
CA GLN A 182 6.11 -23.95 -0.98
C GLN A 182 6.17 -23.00 -2.19
N ASN A 183 6.69 -21.79 -2.00
CA ASN A 183 6.82 -20.82 -3.09
C ASN A 183 7.71 -21.33 -4.23
N LEU A 184 8.85 -21.95 -3.90
CA LEU A 184 9.77 -22.50 -4.91
C LEU A 184 9.19 -23.72 -5.65
N MET A 185 8.30 -24.50 -5.02
CA MET A 185 7.57 -25.57 -5.71
C MET A 185 6.54 -25.02 -6.71
N HIS A 186 5.85 -23.92 -6.39
CA HIS A 186 4.91 -23.26 -7.30
C HIS A 186 5.62 -22.63 -8.53
N VAL A 187 6.80 -22.04 -8.32
CA VAL A 187 7.65 -21.49 -9.40
C VAL A 187 8.09 -22.56 -10.40
N LYS A 188 8.46 -23.77 -9.92
CA LYS A 188 8.86 -24.90 -10.78
C LYS A 188 7.73 -25.41 -11.67
N TRP A 189 6.48 -25.29 -11.24
CA TRP A 189 5.30 -25.64 -12.04
C TRP A 189 4.94 -24.55 -13.07
N TYR A 190 5.13 -23.27 -12.73
CA TYR A 190 4.93 -22.14 -13.65
C TYR A 190 5.80 -22.26 -14.90
N CYS A 191 7.05 -22.73 -14.75
CA CYS A 191 7.95 -22.98 -15.88
C CYS A 191 7.63 -24.23 -16.71
N ARG A 192 6.67 -25.08 -16.32
CA ARG A 192 6.42 -26.37 -16.98
C ARG A 192 5.01 -26.60 -17.51
N SER A 193 4.03 -25.75 -17.19
CA SER A 193 2.65 -25.96 -17.63
C SER A 193 2.03 -24.73 -18.30
N ASN A 194 2.17 -24.67 -19.63
CA ASN A 194 1.38 -23.83 -20.53
C ASN A 194 -0.05 -24.41 -20.70
N SER A 195 -0.80 -24.55 -19.61
CA SER A 195 -2.12 -25.18 -19.65
C SER A 195 -3.20 -24.31 -18.98
N PHE A 196 -4.30 -24.16 -19.72
CA PHE A 196 -5.55 -23.42 -19.50
C PHE A 196 -6.18 -23.50 -18.09
N SER A 197 -5.68 -24.34 -17.19
CA SER A 197 -6.14 -24.48 -15.80
C SER A 197 -5.79 -23.28 -14.90
N CYS A 198 -4.76 -22.48 -15.24
CA CYS A 198 -4.31 -21.38 -14.38
C CYS A 198 -5.26 -20.16 -14.38
N LEU A 199 -6.05 -19.97 -15.44
CA LEU A 199 -6.98 -18.85 -15.56
C LEU A 199 -8.15 -18.94 -14.56
N ILE A 200 -8.53 -20.15 -14.15
CA ILE A 200 -9.61 -20.38 -13.19
C ILE A 200 -9.15 -20.08 -11.75
N CYS A 201 -7.88 -20.34 -11.42
CA CYS A 201 -7.35 -20.11 -10.08
C CYS A 201 -7.20 -18.60 -9.77
N HIS A 202 -6.79 -17.80 -10.77
CA HIS A 202 -6.76 -16.34 -10.65
C HIS A 202 -8.15 -15.70 -10.51
N LEU A 203 -9.19 -16.29 -11.12
CA LEU A 203 -10.55 -15.75 -11.01
C LEU A 203 -11.17 -15.93 -9.62
N PHE A 204 -10.77 -16.96 -8.86
CA PHE A 204 -11.32 -17.23 -7.52
C PHE A 204 -10.65 -16.40 -6.41
N LEU A 205 -9.38 -16.02 -6.57
CA LEU A 205 -8.66 -15.19 -5.59
C LEU A 205 -9.00 -13.69 -5.67
N SER A 206 -9.64 -13.25 -6.76
CA SER A 206 -10.04 -11.85 -6.94
C SER A 206 -11.45 -11.54 -6.39
N ILE A 207 -12.13 -12.50 -5.75
CA ILE A 207 -13.42 -12.30 -5.08
C ILE A 207 -13.14 -12.13 -3.59
N GLY A 208 -13.47 -10.95 -3.08
CA GLY A 208 -13.03 -10.41 -1.80
C GLY A 208 -13.28 -11.27 -0.54
N SER A 209 -12.53 -10.87 0.49
CA SER A 209 -12.43 -11.37 1.86
C SER A 209 -13.75 -11.50 2.64
N ASP A 210 -14.89 -11.05 2.11
CA ASP A 210 -16.19 -11.12 2.81
C ASP A 210 -16.89 -12.47 2.68
N PHE A 211 -16.49 -13.35 1.76
CA PHE A 211 -17.11 -14.68 1.63
C PHE A 211 -16.46 -15.75 2.52
N LEU A 212 -15.23 -15.53 2.99
CA LEU A 212 -14.47 -16.49 3.80
C LEU A 212 -14.83 -16.45 5.29
N SER A 213 -15.46 -15.38 5.77
CA SER A 213 -15.83 -15.25 7.20
C SER A 213 -17.01 -16.14 7.63
N LYS A 214 -17.71 -16.81 6.71
CA LYS A 214 -18.88 -17.65 7.04
C LYS A 214 -18.93 -18.91 6.18
N THR A 215 -18.09 -19.92 6.45
CA THR A 215 -18.42 -21.37 6.35
C THR A 215 -17.19 -22.22 6.71
N ILE A 216 -17.21 -22.86 7.88
CA ILE A 216 -16.16 -23.78 8.38
C ILE A 216 -16.08 -25.11 7.58
N CYS A 217 -16.97 -25.36 6.61
CA CYS A 217 -17.03 -26.63 5.88
C CYS A 217 -16.26 -26.69 4.54
N LEU A 218 -15.55 -25.63 4.11
CA LEU A 218 -14.86 -25.64 2.81
C LEU A 218 -13.38 -26.08 2.87
N LEU A 219 -12.77 -26.17 4.06
CA LEU A 219 -11.36 -26.58 4.18
C LEU A 219 -11.14 -28.05 3.78
N THR A 220 -12.14 -28.91 3.97
CA THR A 220 -12.06 -30.34 3.60
C THR A 220 -12.14 -30.56 2.08
N VAL A 221 -12.65 -29.58 1.33
CA VAL A 221 -12.92 -29.71 -0.12
C VAL A 221 -11.67 -29.41 -0.97
N PHE A 222 -10.74 -28.58 -0.47
CA PHE A 222 -9.55 -28.22 -1.22
C PHE A 222 -8.55 -29.37 -1.37
N PHE A 223 -8.51 -30.29 -0.40
CA PHE A 223 -7.63 -31.46 -0.45
C PHE A 223 -8.14 -32.56 -1.40
N SER A 224 -9.46 -32.74 -1.53
CA SER A 224 -10.06 -33.76 -2.42
C SER A 224 -10.12 -33.33 -3.90
N LEU A 225 -10.04 -32.02 -4.19
CA LEU A 225 -10.10 -31.47 -5.55
C LEU A 225 -8.85 -31.78 -6.41
N LEU A 226 -7.71 -32.11 -5.79
CA LEU A 226 -6.46 -32.39 -6.49
C LEU A 226 -6.17 -33.88 -6.72
N LEU A 227 -6.83 -34.79 -6.00
CA LEU A 227 -6.55 -36.24 -6.07
C LEU A 227 -7.75 -37.13 -6.48
N GLY A 228 -8.98 -36.60 -6.44
CA GLY A 228 -10.19 -37.36 -6.78
C GLY A 228 -10.73 -38.19 -5.61
N ASP A 229 -12.02 -38.55 -5.68
CA ASP A 229 -12.70 -39.31 -4.61
C ASP A 229 -12.17 -40.75 -4.57
N GLU A 230 -11.35 -41.08 -3.58
CA GLU A 230 -10.76 -42.41 -3.37
C GLU A 230 -11.73 -43.31 -2.57
N SER A 231 -12.55 -42.72 -1.70
CA SER A 231 -13.48 -43.44 -0.82
C SER A 231 -14.97 -43.22 -1.11
N LEU A 232 -15.81 -44.19 -0.71
CA LEU A 232 -17.27 -44.05 -0.77
C LEU A 232 -17.77 -42.89 0.12
N GLY A 233 -17.08 -42.63 1.24
CA GLY A 233 -17.44 -41.55 2.17
C GLY A 233 -17.28 -40.16 1.55
N GLU A 234 -16.19 -39.93 0.81
CA GLU A 234 -15.95 -38.67 0.08
C GLU A 234 -16.96 -38.48 -1.04
N THR A 235 -17.31 -39.54 -1.76
CA THR A 235 -18.36 -39.51 -2.79
C THR A 235 -19.69 -39.05 -2.19
N VAL A 236 -20.08 -39.62 -1.04
CA VAL A 236 -21.33 -39.26 -0.36
C VAL A 236 -21.29 -37.82 0.15
N ALA A 237 -20.19 -37.39 0.78
CA ALA A 237 -20.03 -36.03 1.27
C ALA A 237 -20.14 -35.00 0.12
N ASN A 238 -19.42 -35.23 -0.98
CA ASN A 238 -19.39 -34.31 -2.12
C ASN A 238 -20.75 -34.23 -2.84
N VAL A 239 -21.47 -35.36 -2.98
CA VAL A 239 -22.84 -35.34 -3.51
C VAL A 239 -23.81 -34.61 -2.56
N LEU A 240 -23.69 -34.82 -1.25
CA LEU A 240 -24.54 -34.11 -0.28
C LEU A 240 -24.31 -32.60 -0.31
N THR A 241 -23.07 -32.15 -0.57
CA THR A 241 -22.75 -30.71 -0.69
C THR A 241 -23.28 -30.05 -1.97
N SER A 242 -23.71 -30.81 -2.99
CA SER A 242 -24.30 -30.24 -4.21
C SER A 242 -25.82 -30.03 -4.10
N LEU A 243 -26.49 -30.72 -3.17
CA LEU A 243 -27.94 -30.64 -2.95
C LEU A 243 -28.46 -29.25 -2.51
N PRO A 244 -27.74 -28.48 -1.66
CA PRO A 244 -28.15 -27.13 -1.31
C PRO A 244 -28.35 -26.20 -2.51
N PHE A 245 -27.55 -26.33 -3.58
CA PHE A 245 -27.71 -25.51 -4.80
C PHE A 245 -29.03 -25.81 -5.53
N ILE A 246 -29.45 -27.08 -5.53
CA ILE A 246 -30.75 -27.50 -6.07
C ILE A 246 -31.88 -26.93 -5.21
N ALA A 247 -31.79 -27.05 -3.89
CA ALA A 247 -32.79 -26.53 -2.96
C ALA A 247 -32.94 -25.01 -3.07
N LEU A 248 -31.82 -24.28 -3.11
CA LEU A 248 -31.79 -22.82 -3.28
C LEU A 248 -32.39 -22.40 -4.63
N GLY A 249 -32.09 -23.11 -5.71
CA GLY A 249 -32.67 -22.81 -7.03
C GLY A 249 -34.17 -23.13 -7.13
N ILE A 250 -34.68 -24.10 -6.35
CA ILE A 250 -36.13 -24.37 -6.24
C ILE A 250 -36.82 -23.26 -5.44
N GLN A 251 -36.21 -22.81 -4.35
CA GLN A 251 -36.75 -21.76 -3.47
C GLN A 251 -36.59 -20.33 -4.06
N ALA A 252 -35.72 -20.15 -5.05
CA ALA A 252 -35.45 -18.85 -5.64
C ALA A 252 -36.72 -18.24 -6.30
N PRO A 253 -36.99 -16.93 -6.12
CA PRO A 253 -38.17 -16.27 -6.66
C PRO A 253 -38.18 -16.29 -8.20
N ARG A 254 -39.32 -16.61 -8.83
CA ARG A 254 -39.43 -16.75 -10.31
C ARG A 254 -40.26 -15.64 -10.98
N LYS A 255 -40.16 -14.42 -10.45
CA LYS A 255 -41.04 -13.30 -10.81
C LYS A 255 -40.78 -12.70 -12.20
N ASN A 256 -39.55 -12.79 -12.72
CA ASN A 256 -39.18 -12.31 -14.06
C ASN A 256 -38.18 -13.27 -14.74
N LEU A 257 -37.88 -13.03 -16.02
CA LEU A 257 -37.04 -13.94 -16.82
C LEU A 257 -35.63 -14.11 -16.25
N ASN A 258 -35.02 -13.03 -15.74
CA ASN A 258 -33.68 -13.07 -15.16
C ASN A 258 -33.65 -13.89 -13.87
N CYS A 259 -34.64 -13.71 -12.99
CA CYS A 259 -34.74 -14.53 -11.78
C CYS A 259 -35.05 -16.00 -12.09
N LYS A 260 -35.81 -16.29 -13.17
CA LYS A 260 -36.04 -17.67 -13.64
C LYS A 260 -34.75 -18.31 -14.17
N LEU A 261 -33.96 -17.57 -14.94
CA LEU A 261 -32.68 -18.04 -15.46
C LEU A 261 -31.67 -18.30 -14.33
N TYR A 262 -31.60 -17.40 -13.36
CA TYR A 262 -30.75 -17.57 -12.17
C TYR A 262 -31.17 -18.76 -11.28
N ALA A 263 -32.49 -18.91 -11.05
CA ALA A 263 -33.02 -20.06 -10.32
C ALA A 263 -32.69 -21.39 -11.03
N ASN A 264 -32.88 -21.44 -12.35
CA ASN A 264 -32.59 -22.64 -13.14
C ASN A 264 -31.08 -22.92 -13.25
N SER A 265 -30.22 -21.90 -13.26
CA SER A 265 -28.77 -22.10 -13.27
C SER A 265 -28.25 -22.70 -11.97
N LEU A 266 -28.81 -22.31 -10.81
CA LEU A 266 -28.45 -22.91 -9.51
C LEU A 266 -28.84 -24.41 -9.45
N ILE A 267 -30.03 -24.75 -9.97
CA ILE A 267 -30.45 -26.15 -10.10
C ILE A 267 -29.50 -26.91 -11.04
N GLY A 268 -29.15 -26.32 -12.18
CA GLY A 268 -28.23 -26.92 -13.15
C GLY A 268 -26.85 -27.22 -12.57
N VAL A 269 -26.28 -26.29 -11.78
CA VAL A 269 -24.99 -26.48 -11.09
C VAL A 269 -25.07 -27.63 -10.08
N GLY A 270 -26.11 -27.66 -9.23
CA GLY A 270 -26.26 -28.72 -8.23
C GLY A 270 -26.43 -30.13 -8.85
N ILE A 271 -27.15 -30.23 -9.98
CA ILE A 271 -27.32 -31.48 -10.72
C ILE A 271 -26.01 -31.90 -11.40
N ALA A 272 -25.33 -30.99 -12.11
CA ALA A 272 -24.09 -31.30 -12.82
C ALA A 272 -22.99 -31.75 -11.86
N SER A 273 -22.84 -31.05 -10.73
CA SER A 273 -21.89 -31.38 -9.68
C SER A 273 -22.22 -32.72 -9.02
N GLY A 274 -23.49 -32.97 -8.67
CA GLY A 274 -23.92 -34.25 -8.09
C GLY A 274 -23.69 -35.44 -9.04
N LEU A 275 -23.95 -35.27 -10.33
CA LEU A 275 -23.67 -36.29 -11.36
C LEU A 275 -22.17 -36.52 -11.53
N TYR A 276 -21.36 -35.46 -11.50
CA TYR A 276 -19.91 -35.58 -11.58
C TYR A 276 -19.35 -36.40 -10.40
N HIS A 277 -19.70 -36.04 -9.16
CA HIS A 277 -19.19 -36.72 -7.97
C HIS A 277 -19.71 -38.15 -7.81
N SER A 278 -20.92 -38.46 -8.30
CA SER A 278 -21.46 -39.83 -8.29
C SER A 278 -20.92 -40.71 -9.43
N SER A 279 -20.19 -40.16 -10.40
CA SER A 279 -19.71 -40.88 -11.57
C SER A 279 -18.30 -41.47 -11.43
N ARG A 280 -18.04 -42.59 -12.11
CA ARG A 280 -16.72 -43.23 -12.15
C ARG A 280 -16.26 -43.50 -13.59
N GLY A 281 -14.96 -43.76 -13.75
CA GLY A 281 -14.38 -44.17 -15.03
C GLY A 281 -14.44 -43.10 -16.13
N LYS A 282 -14.65 -43.52 -17.39
CA LYS A 282 -14.63 -42.60 -18.55
C LYS A 282 -15.75 -41.56 -18.52
N LEU A 283 -16.91 -41.91 -17.94
CA LEU A 283 -18.06 -40.99 -17.82
C LEU A 283 -17.74 -39.78 -16.93
N ARG A 284 -16.90 -39.97 -15.90
CA ARG A 284 -16.45 -38.92 -14.99
C ARG A 284 -15.71 -37.79 -15.70
N LYS A 285 -14.97 -38.08 -16.78
CA LYS A 285 -14.26 -37.05 -17.56
C LYS A 285 -15.22 -36.12 -18.29
N TYR A 286 -16.31 -36.66 -18.84
CA TYR A 286 -17.33 -35.87 -19.53
C TYR A 286 -18.18 -35.06 -18.54
N LEU A 287 -18.55 -35.65 -17.40
CA LEU A 287 -19.31 -34.97 -16.37
C LEU A 287 -18.50 -33.88 -15.65
N ARG A 288 -17.18 -34.05 -15.53
CA ARG A 288 -16.28 -32.98 -15.06
C ARG A 288 -16.34 -31.74 -15.95
N TRP A 289 -16.31 -31.97 -17.27
CA TRP A 289 -16.40 -30.89 -18.24
C TRP A 289 -17.77 -30.20 -18.18
N ALA A 290 -18.85 -30.97 -18.04
CA ALA A 290 -20.21 -30.43 -17.89
C ALA A 290 -20.36 -29.59 -16.61
N ASP A 291 -19.81 -30.05 -15.49
CA ASP A 291 -19.84 -29.33 -14.20
C ASP A 291 -19.12 -27.98 -14.28
N TYR A 292 -17.86 -27.97 -14.75
CA TYR A 292 -17.11 -26.72 -14.91
C TYR A 292 -17.74 -25.75 -15.91
N THR A 293 -18.30 -26.28 -17.01
CA THR A 293 -19.01 -25.44 -17.99
C THR A 293 -20.26 -24.82 -17.38
N MET A 294 -20.96 -25.55 -16.52
CA MET A 294 -22.19 -25.07 -15.89
C MET A 294 -21.93 -24.02 -14.81
N ILE A 295 -20.86 -24.19 -14.03
CA ILE A 295 -20.39 -23.18 -13.06
C ILE A 295 -19.92 -21.90 -13.78
N ALA A 296 -19.15 -22.03 -14.86
CA ALA A 296 -18.65 -20.89 -15.63
C ALA A 296 -19.79 -20.12 -16.34
N THR A 297 -20.78 -20.81 -16.88
CA THR A 297 -21.91 -20.14 -17.55
C THR A 297 -22.88 -19.51 -16.54
N ALA A 298 -23.11 -20.12 -15.37
CA ALA A 298 -23.92 -19.52 -14.30
C ALA A 298 -23.32 -18.21 -13.76
N THR A 299 -21.98 -18.12 -13.68
CA THR A 299 -21.27 -16.90 -13.26
C THR A 299 -21.30 -15.82 -14.33
N VAL A 300 -21.18 -16.17 -15.62
CA VAL A 300 -21.26 -15.23 -16.75
C VAL A 300 -22.67 -14.62 -16.90
N VAL A 301 -23.74 -15.37 -16.67
CA VAL A 301 -25.13 -14.85 -16.74
C VAL A 301 -25.37 -13.73 -15.70
N ASN A 302 -24.72 -13.83 -14.53
CA ASN A 302 -24.74 -12.78 -13.50
C ASN A 302 -23.90 -11.55 -13.85
N MET A 303 -22.82 -11.72 -14.61
CA MET A 303 -21.94 -10.64 -15.07
C MET A 303 -22.53 -9.85 -16.24
N VAL A 304 -23.10 -10.54 -17.24
CA VAL A 304 -23.66 -9.90 -18.44
C VAL A 304 -24.87 -9.03 -18.10
N SER A 305 -25.70 -9.44 -17.14
CA SER A 305 -26.84 -8.63 -16.68
C SER A 305 -26.42 -7.32 -16.00
N LYS A 306 -25.30 -7.33 -15.27
CA LYS A 306 -24.74 -6.13 -14.62
C LYS A 306 -23.99 -5.24 -15.61
N LEU A 307 -23.22 -5.82 -16.53
CA LEU A 307 -22.48 -5.08 -17.56
C LEU A 307 -23.41 -4.38 -18.56
N VAL A 308 -24.52 -5.01 -18.95
CA VAL A 308 -25.51 -4.37 -19.84
C VAL A 308 -26.23 -3.20 -19.14
N ALA A 309 -26.52 -3.31 -17.84
CA ALA A 309 -27.10 -2.21 -17.07
C ALA A 309 -26.12 -1.03 -16.94
N ILE A 310 -24.83 -1.30 -16.68
CA ILE A 310 -23.78 -0.29 -16.59
C ILE A 310 -23.53 0.39 -17.94
N LEU A 311 -23.54 -0.37 -19.04
CA LEU A 311 -23.42 0.17 -20.40
C LEU A 311 -24.62 1.04 -20.79
N ILE A 312 -25.85 0.65 -20.44
CA ILE A 312 -27.05 1.46 -20.72
C ILE A 312 -27.03 2.76 -19.91
N VAL A 313 -26.64 2.72 -18.63
CA VAL A 313 -26.51 3.92 -17.79
C VAL A 313 -25.38 4.82 -18.26
N GLY A 314 -24.24 4.25 -18.66
CA GLY A 314 -23.10 5.01 -19.20
C GLY A 314 -23.41 5.67 -20.55
N VAL A 315 -24.13 4.98 -21.43
CA VAL A 315 -24.55 5.53 -22.74
C VAL A 315 -25.65 6.59 -22.58
N LEU A 316 -26.60 6.42 -21.64
CA LEU A 316 -27.62 7.44 -21.35
C LEU A 316 -27.04 8.68 -20.65
N ALA A 317 -26.01 8.51 -19.81
CA ALA A 317 -25.30 9.63 -19.19
C ALA A 317 -24.41 10.40 -20.18
N GLY A 318 -23.85 9.71 -21.19
CA GLY A 318 -23.02 10.33 -22.23
C GLY A 318 -23.78 10.92 -23.43
N ALA A 319 -25.08 10.66 -23.56
CA ALA A 319 -25.91 11.08 -24.71
C ALA A 319 -26.75 12.35 -24.47
N LEU A 320 -26.59 13.03 -23.33
CA LEU A 320 -27.21 14.35 -23.14
C LEU A 320 -26.30 15.44 -23.73
N PRO A 321 -26.79 16.27 -24.67
CA PRO A 321 -25.98 17.31 -25.28
C PRO A 321 -25.80 18.44 -24.25
N TRP A 322 -24.66 18.46 -23.58
CA TRP A 322 -24.15 19.71 -23.03
C TRP A 322 -23.34 20.41 -24.13
N PRO A 323 -23.66 21.68 -24.44
CA PRO A 323 -22.93 22.41 -25.45
C PRO A 323 -21.54 22.72 -24.90
N VAL A 324 -20.55 21.91 -25.26
CA VAL A 324 -19.14 22.27 -25.07
C VAL A 324 -18.74 23.12 -26.28
N LEU A 325 -19.05 24.41 -26.18
CA LEU A 325 -18.33 25.42 -26.94
C LEU A 325 -17.01 25.64 -26.21
N ALA A 326 -15.92 25.09 -26.75
CA ALA A 326 -14.60 25.59 -26.43
C ALA A 326 -14.49 27.03 -26.97
N GLN A 327 -14.63 28.01 -26.08
CA GLN A 327 -14.19 29.37 -26.35
C GLN A 327 -12.85 29.61 -25.67
N ASN A 328 -11.97 30.20 -26.46
CA ASN A 328 -10.68 30.79 -26.12
C ASN A 328 -10.60 31.36 -24.68
N TYR A 329 -9.49 31.04 -24.02
CA TYR A 329 -8.95 31.62 -22.79
C TYR A 329 -9.61 32.90 -22.29
N SER A 330 -10.27 32.83 -21.13
CA SER A 330 -10.18 33.75 -19.98
C SER A 330 -11.27 33.39 -18.97
N CYS A 331 -10.92 32.74 -17.86
CA CYS A 331 -11.83 32.68 -16.71
C CYS A 331 -12.11 34.11 -16.20
N ASN A 332 -13.32 34.37 -15.68
CA ASN A 332 -13.63 35.67 -15.08
C ASN A 332 -12.60 36.05 -14.01
N ALA A 333 -12.34 37.36 -13.85
CA ALA A 333 -11.36 37.87 -12.89
C ALA A 333 -11.58 37.26 -11.50
N GLY A 334 -10.53 36.64 -10.95
CA GLY A 334 -10.56 35.97 -9.65
C GLY A 334 -10.85 34.46 -9.67
N LEU A 335 -11.06 33.85 -10.85
CA LEU A 335 -11.27 32.40 -10.99
C LEU A 335 -10.05 31.71 -11.63
N CYS A 336 -9.73 30.51 -11.15
CA CYS A 336 -8.67 29.65 -11.66
C CYS A 336 -9.20 28.71 -12.73
N CYS A 337 -8.38 28.42 -13.74
CA CYS A 337 -8.60 27.40 -14.74
C CYS A 337 -7.90 26.12 -14.28
N SER A 338 -8.65 25.06 -14.00
CA SER A 338 -8.09 23.79 -13.55
C SER A 338 -7.25 23.11 -14.63
N GLN A 339 -6.49 22.07 -14.24
CA GLN A 339 -5.75 21.20 -15.16
C GLN A 339 -6.62 20.51 -16.23
N PHE A 340 -7.95 20.54 -16.06
CA PHE A 340 -8.94 19.98 -16.97
C PHE A 340 -9.71 21.06 -17.74
N GLY A 341 -9.33 22.33 -17.63
CA GLY A 341 -9.95 23.44 -18.39
C GLY A 341 -11.26 23.97 -17.81
N PHE A 342 -11.51 23.79 -16.50
CA PHE A 342 -12.71 24.31 -15.85
C PHE A 342 -12.40 25.54 -14.99
N CYS A 343 -13.29 26.54 -14.98
CA CYS A 343 -13.12 27.73 -14.15
C CYS A 343 -13.76 27.56 -12.76
N GLY A 344 -13.02 27.88 -11.70
CA GLY A 344 -13.53 27.81 -10.33
C GLY A 344 -12.55 28.33 -9.28
N THR A 345 -12.88 28.16 -8.01
CA THR A 345 -12.03 28.51 -6.86
C THR A 345 -11.74 27.27 -6.01
N GLY A 346 -10.70 27.33 -5.17
CA GLY A 346 -10.28 26.20 -4.34
C GLY A 346 -9.34 25.23 -5.06
N VAL A 347 -8.76 24.28 -4.33
CA VAL A 347 -7.65 23.43 -4.80
C VAL A 347 -7.93 22.66 -6.09
N ARG A 348 -9.19 22.25 -6.33
CA ARG A 348 -9.57 21.51 -7.54
C ARG A 348 -9.43 22.33 -8.83
N TYR A 349 -9.38 23.65 -8.70
CA TYR A 349 -9.27 24.59 -9.82
C TYR A 349 -7.97 25.40 -9.77
N CYS A 350 -7.53 25.78 -8.57
CA CYS A 350 -6.37 26.63 -8.35
C CYS A 350 -5.10 25.88 -7.93
N GLY A 351 -5.20 24.60 -7.54
CA GLY A 351 -4.07 23.78 -7.10
C GLY A 351 -3.32 23.13 -8.26
N ASP A 352 -2.81 21.91 -8.06
CA ASP A 352 -1.93 21.24 -9.01
C ASP A 352 -2.49 21.16 -10.44
N GLY A 353 -1.67 21.63 -11.38
CA GLY A 353 -1.97 21.68 -12.81
C GLY A 353 -2.91 22.83 -13.22
N CYS A 354 -3.18 23.81 -12.35
CA CYS A 354 -3.91 25.02 -12.73
C CYS A 354 -3.26 25.72 -13.95
N GLN A 355 -4.06 26.00 -14.96
CA GLN A 355 -3.65 26.45 -16.30
C GLN A 355 -3.67 27.98 -16.45
N ALA A 356 -4.49 28.71 -15.67
CA ALA A 356 -4.65 30.18 -15.75
C ALA A 356 -5.42 30.72 -14.52
N GLY A 357 -5.34 32.03 -14.23
CA GLY A 357 -6.01 32.65 -13.06
C GLY A 357 -5.10 32.71 -11.83
N PRO A 358 -5.64 32.96 -10.61
CA PRO A 358 -4.84 33.03 -9.37
C PRO A 358 -4.45 31.62 -8.89
N CYS A 359 -3.73 30.87 -9.73
CA CYS A 359 -3.21 29.55 -9.39
C CYS A 359 -2.32 29.62 -8.16
N TYR A 360 -2.50 28.68 -7.24
CA TYR A 360 -1.59 28.45 -6.14
C TYR A 360 -0.29 28.00 -6.77
N SER A 361 0.79 28.78 -6.61
CA SER A 361 2.09 28.39 -7.12
C SER A 361 2.77 27.50 -6.08
N PRO A 362 3.19 26.26 -6.40
CA PRO A 362 4.18 25.55 -5.61
C PRO A 362 5.53 25.49 -6.36
N PRO A 363 6.68 25.52 -5.66
CA PRO A 363 7.95 25.10 -6.24
C PRO A 363 8.01 23.57 -6.35
N SER A 364 8.38 23.10 -7.54
CA SER A 364 9.17 21.89 -7.86
C SER A 364 9.22 20.74 -6.85
N GLY A 365 8.64 19.59 -7.19
CA GLY A 365 8.93 18.29 -6.57
C GLY A 365 7.96 17.20 -7.02
N GLY A 366 8.48 16.13 -7.63
CA GLY A 366 7.71 15.10 -8.33
C GLY A 366 6.72 14.33 -7.44
N GLY A 367 5.52 14.13 -7.97
CA GLY A 367 4.54 13.20 -7.41
C GLY A 367 4.80 11.80 -7.96
N ASP A 368 5.24 10.90 -7.09
CA ASP A 368 5.19 9.46 -7.33
C ASP A 368 4.34 8.81 -6.23
N GLY A 369 3.38 7.99 -6.63
CA GLY A 369 2.30 7.45 -5.79
C GLY A 369 2.69 6.26 -4.93
N GLY A 370 3.94 6.19 -4.45
CA GLY A 370 4.43 5.13 -3.56
C GLY A 370 4.26 5.47 -2.07
N CYS A 371 4.25 4.45 -1.20
CA CYS A 371 4.37 4.66 0.25
C CYS A 371 5.69 5.38 0.54
N ILE A 372 5.63 6.53 1.21
CA ILE A 372 6.81 7.34 1.52
C ILE A 372 7.36 6.94 2.89
N SER A 373 8.69 6.98 3.04
CA SER A 373 9.32 6.83 4.35
C SER A 373 9.16 8.12 5.14
N VAL A 374 8.75 8.03 6.41
CA VAL A 374 8.73 9.19 7.32
C VAL A 374 10.13 9.78 7.48
N GLU A 375 11.18 8.94 7.41
CA GLU A 375 12.58 9.39 7.46
C GLU A 375 12.96 10.28 6.27
N ASP A 376 12.42 10.00 5.08
CA ASP A 376 12.68 10.76 3.86
C ASP A 376 11.86 12.06 3.81
N VAL A 377 10.68 12.07 4.46
CA VAL A 377 9.82 13.26 4.54
C VAL A 377 10.32 14.21 5.62
N VAL A 378 10.61 13.69 6.82
CA VAL A 378 11.17 14.45 7.93
C VAL A 378 12.68 14.45 7.72
N THR A 379 13.18 15.31 6.84
CA THR A 379 14.62 15.50 6.63
C THR A 379 15.25 16.26 7.80
N GLU A 380 16.59 16.28 7.89
CA GLU A 380 17.29 17.18 8.82
C GLU A 380 16.86 18.63 8.56
N ASP A 381 16.84 19.08 7.31
CA ASP A 381 16.45 20.44 6.94
C ASP A 381 15.03 20.81 7.39
N PHE A 382 14.06 19.89 7.24
CA PHE A 382 12.69 20.12 7.71
C PHE A 382 12.63 20.24 9.24
N PHE A 383 13.25 19.29 9.96
CA PHE A 383 13.24 19.30 11.42
C PHE A 383 13.98 20.53 11.99
N ASP A 384 15.15 20.82 11.44
CA ASP A 384 15.96 21.98 11.81
C ASP A 384 15.28 23.30 11.44
N GLY A 385 14.49 23.33 10.37
CA GLY A 385 13.65 24.46 9.99
C GLY A 385 12.61 24.85 11.04
N ILE A 386 12.18 23.90 11.89
CA ILE A 386 11.29 24.16 13.03
C ILE A 386 12.10 24.66 14.22
N ILE A 387 13.13 23.90 14.62
CA ILE A 387 13.87 24.16 15.87
C ILE A 387 14.74 25.43 15.80
N ASN A 388 15.13 25.87 14.59
CA ASN A 388 15.93 27.06 14.41
C ASN A 388 15.12 28.37 14.45
N GLN A 389 13.80 28.29 14.53
CA GLN A 389 12.95 29.49 14.72
C GLN A 389 13.11 30.10 16.12
N VAL A 390 13.63 29.32 17.08
CA VAL A 390 13.73 29.72 18.47
C VAL A 390 15.15 30.11 18.87
N ASP A 391 15.24 30.96 19.90
CA ASP A 391 16.50 31.45 20.44
C ASP A 391 17.38 30.30 20.95
N ALA A 392 18.70 30.49 20.93
CA ALA A 392 19.64 29.50 21.44
C ALA A 392 19.48 29.19 22.94
N SER A 393 18.82 30.08 23.69
CA SER A 393 18.53 29.91 25.12
C SER A 393 17.37 28.95 25.42
N CYS A 394 16.58 28.56 24.41
CA CYS A 394 15.51 27.58 24.57
C CYS A 394 16.04 26.21 24.97
N THR A 395 15.53 25.68 26.09
CA THR A 395 15.99 24.41 26.66
C THR A 395 15.73 23.22 25.74
N GLY A 396 14.63 23.25 24.99
CA GLY A 396 14.28 22.19 24.04
C GLY A 396 15.23 22.07 22.84
N LYS A 397 16.02 23.11 22.52
CA LYS A 397 16.90 23.13 21.33
C LYS A 397 17.98 22.03 21.35
N ASN A 398 18.46 21.67 22.53
CA ASN A 398 19.45 20.58 22.69
C ASN A 398 18.81 19.25 23.12
N PHE A 399 17.50 19.24 23.33
CA PHE A 399 16.75 18.08 23.80
C PHE A 399 16.07 17.37 22.64
N TYR A 400 15.30 18.12 21.84
CA TYR A 400 14.60 17.57 20.67
C TYR A 400 15.57 17.46 19.49
N THR A 401 15.76 16.23 19.02
CA THR A 401 16.59 15.95 17.84
C THR A 401 15.82 15.08 16.87
N ARG A 402 16.07 15.24 15.57
CA ARG A 402 15.53 14.35 14.54
C ARG A 402 15.89 12.89 14.83
N ARG A 403 17.10 12.64 15.34
CA ARG A 403 17.52 11.29 15.72
C ARG A 403 16.61 10.69 16.80
N ALA A 404 16.31 11.43 17.86
CA ALA A 404 15.41 10.96 18.91
C ALA A 404 13.97 10.73 18.40
N PHE A 405 13.50 11.58 17.46
CA PHE A 405 12.24 11.37 16.77
C PHE A 405 12.22 10.05 15.98
N LEU A 406 13.25 9.76 15.18
CA LEU A 406 13.36 8.52 14.41
C LEU A 406 13.55 7.28 15.30
N ASP A 407 14.31 7.40 16.39
CA ASP A 407 14.47 6.32 17.37
C ASP A 407 13.15 5.99 18.06
N ALA A 408 12.30 7.00 18.33
CA ALA A 408 10.96 6.81 18.83
C ALA A 408 10.01 6.20 17.78
N LEU A 409 10.11 6.65 16.52
CA LEU A 409 9.32 6.17 15.37
C LEU A 409 9.45 4.65 15.16
N ASN A 410 10.61 4.06 15.45
CA ASN A 410 10.80 2.61 15.37
C ASN A 410 9.80 1.79 16.23
N SER A 411 9.15 2.41 17.22
CA SER A 411 8.10 1.78 18.04
C SER A 411 6.66 2.01 17.53
N TYR A 412 6.49 2.82 16.48
CA TYR A 412 5.21 3.24 15.92
C TYR A 412 5.25 3.22 14.38
N PRO A 413 5.50 2.04 13.75
CA PRO A 413 5.66 1.93 12.30
C PRO A 413 4.41 2.31 11.50
N GLU A 414 3.23 2.39 12.12
CA GLU A 414 1.98 2.79 11.47
C GLU A 414 1.86 4.31 11.27
N PHE A 415 2.63 5.11 12.01
CA PHE A 415 2.61 6.57 11.87
C PHE A 415 3.13 7.00 10.50
N GLY A 416 2.39 7.87 9.81
CA GLY A 416 2.79 8.37 8.50
C GLY A 416 2.78 7.29 7.42
N GLN A 417 1.98 6.22 7.60
CA GLN A 417 1.75 5.16 6.62
C GLN A 417 0.29 5.12 6.13
N GLY A 418 -0.39 6.28 6.14
CA GLY A 418 -1.70 6.42 5.49
C GLY A 418 -1.55 6.09 4.01
N GLY A 419 -2.34 5.15 3.48
CA GLY A 419 -2.12 4.38 2.24
C GLY A 419 -1.84 5.12 0.92
N TYR A 420 -1.63 6.44 0.92
CA TYR A 420 -1.06 7.25 -0.16
C TYR A 420 -0.04 8.27 0.38
N ALA A 421 0.99 8.59 -0.41
CA ALA A 421 2.05 9.55 -0.06
C ALA A 421 1.50 10.87 0.52
N ASN A 422 0.47 11.44 -0.09
CA ASN A 422 -0.09 12.71 0.37
C ASN A 422 -0.82 12.60 1.71
N ASP A 423 -1.42 11.45 2.04
CA ASP A 423 -2.01 11.22 3.36
C ASP A 423 -0.91 11.17 4.43
N SER A 424 0.18 10.48 4.11
CA SER A 424 1.36 10.38 4.97
C SER A 424 1.99 11.75 5.24
N LYS A 425 2.19 12.58 4.19
CA LYS A 425 2.71 13.96 4.34
C LYS A 425 1.78 14.84 5.18
N ARG A 426 0.46 14.73 5.00
CA ARG A 426 -0.51 15.47 5.81
C ARG A 426 -0.48 15.06 7.27
N GLU A 427 -0.40 13.76 7.55
CA GLU A 427 -0.28 13.27 8.92
C GLU A 427 0.99 13.80 9.60
N ILE A 428 2.13 13.72 8.90
CA ILE A 428 3.42 14.23 9.40
C ILE A 428 3.33 15.75 9.65
N ALA A 429 2.82 16.53 8.69
CA ALA A 429 2.62 17.96 8.85
C ALA A 429 1.71 18.29 10.04
N ALA A 430 0.60 17.55 10.21
CA ALA A 430 -0.34 17.77 11.30
C ALA A 430 0.29 17.49 12.67
N PHE A 431 1.07 16.40 12.79
CA PHE A 431 1.80 16.08 14.01
C PHE A 431 2.77 17.18 14.40
N PHE A 432 3.60 17.63 13.46
CA PHE A 432 4.58 18.69 13.72
C PHE A 432 3.92 20.05 13.97
N ALA A 433 2.80 20.38 13.32
CA ALA A 433 2.06 21.62 13.56
C ALA A 433 1.53 21.70 14.98
N HIS A 434 0.96 20.60 15.48
CA HIS A 434 0.54 20.50 16.86
C HIS A 434 1.72 20.55 17.82
N ALA A 435 2.79 19.79 17.56
CA ALA A 435 3.96 19.80 18.41
C ALA A 435 4.59 21.20 18.52
N THR A 436 4.64 21.92 17.40
CA THR A 436 5.14 23.29 17.31
C THR A 436 4.29 24.25 18.14
N HIS A 437 2.97 24.13 18.05
CA HIS A 437 2.06 24.94 18.86
C HIS A 437 2.23 24.66 20.37
N GLU A 438 2.23 23.38 20.77
CA GLU A 438 2.30 22.98 22.18
C GLU A 438 3.63 23.35 22.85
N THR A 439 4.73 23.32 22.09
CA THR A 439 6.10 23.52 22.64
C THR A 439 6.71 24.87 22.31
N GLY A 440 6.01 25.71 21.53
CA GLY A 440 6.59 26.94 20.98
C GLY A 440 7.80 26.64 20.10
N CYS A 441 7.57 25.93 18.99
CA CYS A 441 8.62 25.50 18.04
C CYS A 441 9.75 24.70 18.72
N PHE A 442 9.39 23.73 19.57
CA PHE A 442 10.32 22.92 20.37
C PHE A 442 11.18 23.71 21.36
N CYS A 443 10.77 24.91 21.77
CA CYS A 443 11.47 25.67 22.81
C CYS A 443 11.29 25.05 24.21
N TYR A 444 10.06 24.65 24.54
CA TYR A 444 9.65 24.19 25.87
C TYR A 444 9.51 22.67 25.93
N ILE A 445 10.15 22.07 26.93
CA ILE A 445 10.03 20.62 27.23
C ILE A 445 8.86 20.36 28.17
N GLU A 446 8.66 21.26 29.14
CA GLU A 446 7.63 21.19 30.17
C GLU A 446 6.70 22.40 30.06
N GLU A 447 5.44 22.25 30.49
CA GLU A 447 4.47 23.33 30.58
C GLU A 447 5.03 24.50 31.40
N ILE A 448 4.84 25.72 30.89
CA ILE A 448 5.18 26.94 31.62
C ILE A 448 4.37 26.99 32.92
N ASP A 449 5.06 27.17 34.05
CA ASP A 449 4.50 27.09 35.40
C ASP A 449 3.86 25.72 35.75
N GLY A 450 4.14 24.66 34.98
CA GLY A 450 3.66 23.30 35.22
C GLY A 450 3.85 22.83 36.66
N PRO A 451 5.02 22.99 37.30
CA PRO A 451 5.25 22.63 38.70
C PRO A 451 4.31 23.30 39.73
N SER A 452 3.63 24.40 39.36
CA SER A 452 2.62 25.06 40.21
C SER A 452 1.26 24.35 40.20
N LYS A 453 1.06 23.38 39.29
CA LYS A 453 -0.18 22.63 39.10
C LYS A 453 0.11 21.13 39.14
N ASN A 454 -0.70 20.36 39.87
CA ASN A 454 -0.45 18.92 40.01
C ASN A 454 -1.00 18.10 38.81
N TYR A 455 -2.05 18.59 38.14
CA TYR A 455 -2.76 17.85 37.08
C TYR A 455 -3.06 16.41 37.47
N CYS A 456 -3.61 16.23 38.67
CA CYS A 456 -3.98 14.92 39.16
C CYS A 456 -5.45 14.87 39.52
N VAL A 457 -6.12 13.83 39.03
CA VAL A 457 -7.47 13.45 39.45
C VAL A 457 -7.44 12.10 40.11
N GLU A 458 -8.33 11.87 41.08
CA GLU A 458 -8.47 10.56 41.72
C GLU A 458 -8.85 9.50 40.67
N ASP A 459 -7.95 8.54 40.46
CA ASP A 459 -8.11 7.42 39.53
C ASP A 459 -7.64 6.14 40.24
N THR A 460 -8.45 5.08 40.18
CA THR A 460 -8.18 3.84 40.90
C THR A 460 -7.05 3.01 40.27
N ARG A 461 -6.81 3.17 38.97
CA ARG A 461 -5.76 2.45 38.23
C ARG A 461 -4.46 3.26 38.19
N TYR A 462 -4.55 4.59 38.10
CA TYR A 462 -3.41 5.49 38.02
C TYR A 462 -3.46 6.56 39.11
N PRO A 463 -3.31 6.18 40.39
CA PRO A 463 -3.49 7.10 41.51
C PRO A 463 -2.45 8.23 41.50
N CYS A 464 -2.81 9.34 42.15
CA CYS A 464 -1.90 10.44 42.41
C CYS A 464 -0.75 9.98 43.32
N VAL A 465 0.49 10.08 42.84
CA VAL A 465 1.68 9.76 43.64
C VAL A 465 2.12 11.03 44.38
N PRO A 466 2.25 11.01 45.72
CA PRO A 466 2.70 12.18 46.47
C PRO A 466 4.03 12.73 45.97
N GLY A 467 4.11 14.05 45.77
CA GLY A 467 5.31 14.73 45.28
C GLY A 467 5.57 14.61 43.78
N LYS A 468 4.68 13.95 43.03
CA LYS A 468 4.71 13.91 41.56
C LYS A 468 3.69 14.88 40.98
N GLY A 469 4.02 15.46 39.83
CA GLY A 469 3.16 16.35 39.05
C GLY A 469 3.05 15.88 37.61
N TYR A 470 1.83 15.87 37.09
CA TYR A 470 1.48 15.36 35.77
C TYR A 470 1.12 16.48 34.78
N TYR A 471 1.77 17.64 34.92
CA TYR A 471 1.67 18.75 33.97
C TYR A 471 2.24 18.38 32.59
N GLY A 472 1.99 19.23 31.60
CA GLY A 472 2.39 19.00 30.22
C GLY A 472 3.89 18.76 30.08
N ARG A 473 4.26 17.71 29.36
CA ARG A 473 5.64 17.43 28.93
C ARG A 473 5.70 16.89 27.51
N GLY A 474 6.83 17.13 26.85
CA GLY A 474 7.11 16.57 25.53
C GLY A 474 6.37 17.26 24.39
N PRO A 475 6.49 16.72 23.16
CA PRO A 475 6.02 17.37 21.94
C PRO A 475 4.52 17.69 21.93
N LEU A 476 3.67 16.80 22.45
CA LEU A 476 2.23 17.02 22.54
C LEU A 476 1.75 17.31 23.96
N GLN A 477 2.66 17.79 24.83
CA GLN A 477 2.37 18.19 26.21
C GLN A 477 1.46 17.21 26.96
N ILE A 478 1.85 15.92 27.03
CA ILE A 478 1.05 14.90 27.71
C ILE A 478 0.80 15.32 29.16
N THR A 479 -0.48 15.36 29.54
CA THR A 479 -0.94 15.94 30.80
C THR A 479 -1.93 14.99 31.47
N TRP A 480 -2.00 14.99 32.80
CA TRP A 480 -2.83 14.16 33.68
C TRP A 480 -2.34 12.74 33.96
N ASN A 481 -2.51 12.30 35.20
CA ASN A 481 -2.17 10.96 35.69
C ASN A 481 -2.80 9.83 34.85
N PHE A 482 -4.04 10.00 34.39
CA PHE A 482 -4.72 9.01 33.53
C PHE A 482 -4.16 8.92 32.10
N ASN A 483 -3.30 9.85 31.68
CA ASN A 483 -2.54 9.75 30.42
C ASN A 483 -1.13 9.22 30.65
N TYR A 484 -0.42 9.73 31.67
CA TYR A 484 0.93 9.26 32.02
C TYR A 484 0.97 7.77 32.36
N GLY A 485 0.01 7.30 33.14
CA GLY A 485 -0.10 5.88 33.52
C GLY A 485 -0.13 4.92 32.33
N PRO A 486 -1.15 4.99 31.44
CA PRO A 486 -1.26 4.07 30.32
C PRO A 486 -0.21 4.33 29.23
N ALA A 487 0.31 5.56 29.07
CA ALA A 487 1.46 5.82 28.21
C ALA A 487 2.70 5.08 28.72
N GLY A 488 2.95 5.15 30.03
CA GLY A 488 4.01 4.42 30.70
C GLY A 488 3.92 2.91 30.52
N GLU A 489 2.73 2.33 30.72
CA GLU A 489 2.47 0.91 30.49
C GLU A 489 2.78 0.48 29.04
N SER A 490 2.41 1.31 28.06
CA SER A 490 2.61 1.01 26.64
C SER A 490 4.07 1.17 26.19
N ILE A 491 4.79 2.15 26.73
CA ILE A 491 6.14 2.52 26.27
C ILE A 491 7.22 1.79 27.06
N GLY A 492 6.92 1.35 28.28
CA GLY A 492 7.86 0.66 29.17
C GLY A 492 8.54 1.58 30.19
N PHE A 493 7.85 2.60 30.69
CA PHE A 493 8.30 3.43 31.82
C PHE A 493 7.23 3.57 32.91
N ASN A 494 7.62 3.91 34.13
CA ASN A 494 6.68 4.08 35.24
C ASN A 494 6.06 5.49 35.22
N GLY A 495 5.02 5.70 34.43
CA GLY A 495 4.39 7.01 34.27
C GLY A 495 3.79 7.61 35.54
N SER A 496 3.41 6.78 36.53
CA SER A 496 2.91 7.25 37.82
C SER A 496 4.02 7.76 38.75
N ASN A 497 5.15 7.03 38.83
CA ASN A 497 6.22 7.35 39.80
C ASN A 497 7.41 8.08 39.17
N ASN A 498 7.49 8.16 37.84
CA ASN A 498 8.56 8.83 37.13
C ASN A 498 8.03 9.61 35.90
N PRO A 499 7.02 10.49 36.06
CA PRO A 499 6.52 11.32 34.95
C PRO A 499 7.60 12.26 34.38
N GLU A 500 8.59 12.66 35.18
CA GLU A 500 9.70 13.51 34.78
C GLU A 500 10.61 12.88 33.70
N ILE A 501 10.56 11.56 33.50
CA ILE A 501 11.34 10.90 32.44
C ILE A 501 10.99 11.45 31.05
N VAL A 502 9.74 11.91 30.85
CA VAL A 502 9.27 12.51 29.59
C VAL A 502 10.00 13.82 29.26
N ALA A 503 10.56 14.49 30.28
CA ALA A 503 11.38 15.70 30.13
C ALA A 503 12.90 15.44 30.20
N ASN A 504 13.32 14.20 30.53
CA ASN A 504 14.74 13.85 30.70
C ASN A 504 15.27 12.91 29.60
N ASP A 505 14.40 12.17 28.93
CA ASP A 505 14.74 11.28 27.82
C ASP A 505 13.98 11.71 26.56
N PRO A 506 14.67 12.21 25.52
CA PRO A 506 14.02 12.73 24.33
C PRO A 506 13.33 11.64 23.49
N VAL A 507 13.81 10.39 23.54
CA VAL A 507 13.16 9.27 22.85
C VAL A 507 11.86 8.94 23.55
N ILE A 508 11.84 8.84 24.89
CA ILE A 508 10.60 8.63 25.64
C ILE A 508 9.65 9.81 25.44
N SER A 509 10.17 11.05 25.38
CA SER A 509 9.39 12.25 25.08
C SER A 509 8.63 12.11 23.76
N PHE A 510 9.31 11.77 22.66
CA PHE A 510 8.65 11.52 21.37
C PHE A 510 7.71 10.31 21.40
N LYS A 511 8.07 9.21 22.09
CA LYS A 511 7.18 8.05 22.21
C LYS A 511 5.87 8.40 22.91
N THR A 512 5.87 9.29 23.91
CA THR A 512 4.60 9.74 24.53
C THR A 512 3.72 10.54 23.56
N ALA A 513 4.33 11.34 22.69
CA ALA A 513 3.60 12.06 21.63
C ALA A 513 3.03 11.09 20.59
N PHE A 514 3.82 10.12 20.10
CA PHE A 514 3.33 9.08 19.20
C PHE A 514 2.23 8.23 19.84
N TRP A 515 2.38 7.81 21.10
CA TRP A 515 1.35 7.08 21.82
C TRP A 515 0.02 7.84 21.85
N PHE A 516 0.07 9.14 22.16
CA PHE A 516 -1.13 9.97 22.18
C PHE A 516 -1.73 10.11 20.78
N TRP A 517 -0.88 10.36 19.78
CA TRP A 517 -1.26 10.50 18.38
C TRP A 517 -1.96 9.26 17.84
N MET A 518 -1.31 8.09 17.96
CA MET A 518 -1.84 6.83 17.45
C MET A 518 -3.14 6.43 18.14
N LYS A 519 -3.32 6.79 19.41
CA LYS A 519 -4.51 6.46 20.17
C LYS A 519 -5.70 7.38 19.87
N ASN A 520 -5.46 8.67 19.61
CA ASN A 520 -6.53 9.68 19.60
C ASN A 520 -6.67 10.44 18.27
N VAL A 521 -5.64 10.44 17.42
CA VAL A 521 -5.54 11.36 16.27
C VAL A 521 -5.36 10.63 14.94
N HIS A 522 -4.51 9.60 14.86
CA HIS A 522 -4.17 8.88 13.62
C HIS A 522 -5.41 8.51 12.77
N ASP A 523 -6.40 7.86 13.37
CA ASP A 523 -7.62 7.38 12.70
C ASP A 523 -8.56 8.49 12.19
N ILE A 524 -8.32 9.75 12.57
CA ILE A 524 -9.18 10.88 12.24
C ILE A 524 -8.47 11.97 11.42
N VAL A 525 -7.18 11.83 11.12
CA VAL A 525 -6.43 12.79 10.27
C VAL A 525 -7.14 12.99 8.92
N ASN A 526 -7.68 11.91 8.36
CA ASN A 526 -8.43 11.95 7.09
C ASN A 526 -9.76 12.72 7.14
N ARG A 527 -10.23 13.11 8.34
CA ARG A 527 -11.42 13.96 8.52
C ARG A 527 -11.09 15.46 8.43
N GLY A 528 -9.81 15.82 8.33
CA GLY A 528 -9.32 17.20 8.24
C GLY A 528 -8.64 17.65 9.53
N PHE A 529 -7.79 18.68 9.41
CA PHE A 529 -6.97 19.20 10.52
C PHE A 529 -7.81 19.75 11.69
N SER A 530 -9.01 20.27 11.42
CA SER A 530 -9.97 20.64 12.47
C SER A 530 -10.31 19.49 13.43
N ALA A 531 -10.40 18.25 12.92
CA ALA A 531 -10.67 17.08 13.74
C ALA A 531 -9.48 16.73 14.64
N THR A 532 -8.25 16.95 14.17
CA THR A 532 -7.03 16.71 14.96
C THR A 532 -6.87 17.77 16.06
N ILE A 533 -7.18 19.04 15.78
CA ILE A 533 -7.28 20.08 16.82
C ILE A 533 -8.30 19.68 17.89
N HIS A 534 -9.49 19.23 17.46
CA HIS A 534 -10.53 18.83 18.41
C HIS A 534 -10.13 17.64 19.30
N ALA A 535 -9.38 16.67 18.75
CA ALA A 535 -8.91 15.52 19.50
C ALA A 535 -7.77 15.85 20.49
N ILE A 536 -6.93 16.83 20.15
CA ILE A 536 -5.85 17.29 21.04
C ILE A 536 -6.38 18.22 22.11
N ASN A 537 -7.12 19.26 21.72
CA ASN A 537 -7.69 20.23 22.64
C ASN A 537 -9.03 20.79 22.14
N GLY A 538 -10.08 20.00 22.25
CA GLY A 538 -11.43 20.38 21.83
C GLY A 538 -12.00 21.63 22.51
N ALA A 539 -11.39 22.10 23.60
CA ALA A 539 -11.79 23.35 24.26
C ALA A 539 -11.40 24.61 23.47
N GLU A 540 -10.45 24.52 22.52
CA GLU A 540 -10.07 25.64 21.65
C GLU A 540 -11.11 25.89 20.54
N CYS A 541 -11.81 24.83 20.12
CA CYS A 541 -12.81 24.86 19.06
C CYS A 541 -14.08 25.64 19.44
N ASN A 542 -14.95 25.90 18.45
CA ASN A 542 -16.23 26.61 18.59
C ASN A 542 -16.07 28.03 19.17
N GLY A 543 -14.92 28.66 18.91
CA GLY A 543 -14.58 29.99 19.40
C GLY A 543 -14.04 30.03 20.83
N GLY A 544 -13.64 28.90 21.40
CA GLY A 544 -13.02 28.84 22.73
C GLY A 544 -11.66 29.55 22.79
N ASN A 545 -10.78 29.27 21.82
CA ASN A 545 -9.51 29.99 21.67
C ASN A 545 -9.13 30.11 20.18
N ARG A 546 -9.62 31.18 19.54
CA ARG A 546 -9.43 31.41 18.10
C ARG A 546 -7.97 31.63 17.71
N ASP A 547 -7.20 32.29 18.58
CA ASP A 547 -5.80 32.59 18.30
C ASP A 547 -4.97 31.32 18.32
N ALA A 548 -5.26 30.39 19.26
CA ALA A 548 -4.61 29.09 19.30
C ALA A 548 -4.94 28.22 18.08
N VAL A 549 -6.22 28.13 17.71
CA VAL A 549 -6.66 27.44 16.49
C VAL A 549 -5.96 28.02 15.26
N SER A 550 -5.94 29.35 15.13
CA SER A 550 -5.32 30.02 13.98
C SER A 550 -3.83 29.72 13.89
N ALA A 551 -3.10 29.78 15.02
CA ALA A 551 -1.68 29.43 15.06
C ALA A 551 -1.42 27.97 14.65
N ARG A 552 -2.23 27.01 15.12
CA ARG A 552 -2.11 25.59 14.71
C ARG A 552 -2.31 25.44 13.19
N VAL A 553 -3.31 26.12 12.63
CA VAL A 553 -3.61 26.10 11.20
C VAL A 553 -2.47 26.71 10.40
N GLU A 554 -1.92 27.84 10.83
CA GLU A 554 -0.78 28.50 10.18
C GLU A 554 0.46 27.59 10.13
N TYR A 555 0.80 26.91 11.23
CA TYR A 555 1.90 25.92 11.22
C TYR A 555 1.62 24.75 10.30
N TYR A 556 0.38 24.23 10.29
CA TYR A 556 0.01 23.12 9.42
C TYR A 556 0.09 23.47 7.94
N GLU A 557 -0.41 24.65 7.56
CA GLU A 557 -0.31 25.16 6.19
C GLU A 557 1.14 25.36 5.77
N ASP A 558 1.98 25.95 6.65
CA ASP A 558 3.41 26.10 6.39
C ASP A 558 4.11 24.75 6.17
N TYR A 559 3.88 23.76 7.05
CA TYR A 559 4.51 22.45 6.91
C TYR A 559 3.98 21.67 5.71
N CYS A 560 2.68 21.77 5.40
CA CYS A 560 2.14 21.23 4.16
C CYS A 560 2.81 21.83 2.92
N ASN A 561 3.07 23.14 2.93
CA ASN A 561 3.80 23.81 1.84
C ASN A 561 5.25 23.31 1.73
N GLN A 562 5.97 23.18 2.85
CA GLN A 562 7.34 22.64 2.86
C GLN A 562 7.40 21.19 2.35
N LEU A 563 6.41 20.37 2.68
CA LEU A 563 6.33 18.97 2.24
C LEU A 563 5.74 18.81 0.82
N GLY A 564 5.29 19.90 0.19
CA GLY A 564 4.67 19.87 -1.14
C GLY A 564 3.38 19.07 -1.17
N VAL A 565 2.50 19.26 -0.18
CA VAL A 565 1.19 18.61 -0.11
C VAL A 565 0.08 19.63 0.14
N PHE A 566 -1.07 19.46 -0.50
CA PHE A 566 -2.24 20.28 -0.18
C PHE A 566 -2.77 19.94 1.23
N PRO A 567 -2.99 20.94 2.11
CA PRO A 567 -3.40 20.72 3.50
C PRO A 567 -4.78 20.06 3.66
N GLY A 568 -5.63 20.12 2.63
CA GLY A 568 -7.00 19.62 2.70
C GLY A 568 -8.00 20.71 3.06
N ASP A 569 -9.27 20.32 3.11
CA ASP A 569 -10.35 21.19 3.57
C ASP A 569 -10.58 21.01 5.09
N ASN A 570 -11.40 21.87 5.72
CA ASN A 570 -11.74 21.83 7.15
C ASN A 570 -10.53 21.96 8.08
N LEU A 571 -9.82 23.09 7.97
CA LEU A 571 -8.62 23.36 8.76
C LEU A 571 -8.92 23.88 10.18
N PRO A 572 -9.71 24.95 10.38
CA PRO A 572 -10.08 25.40 11.72
C PRO A 572 -11.30 24.66 12.28
N CYS A 573 -11.35 24.59 13.60
CA CYS A 573 -12.54 24.36 14.41
C CYS A 573 -12.83 25.62 15.26
#